data_AF-A0A7C2S862-F1
#
_entry.id   AF-A0A7C2S862-F1
#
_cell.length_a   1.000
_cell.length_b   1.000
_cell.length_c   1.000
_cell.angle_alpha   90.00
_cell.angle_beta   90.00
_cell.angle_gamma   90.00
#
_symmetry.space_group_name_H-M   'P 1'
#
loop_
_entity.id
_entity.type
_entity.pdbx_description
1 polymer ?
#
loop_
_entity_poly.entity_id
_entity_poly.type
_entity_poly.pdbx_seq_one_letter_code
_entity_poly.pdbx_strand_id
1 'polypeptide(L)'
;MWLAGREVLECHRVLHRNGITLISEIMRTQDAPEAFEHYPPDDVIDHEHRAQFYYHAHRGADEHGHFHCFARLPNPAGEGWVPVHLGAISTTPEGLPRALFATNRWVTDEYWLAAEDTIALLDGFVIDHANPSWPLNRWVTAMLVLFRPHFEALLRQRDQVVDAFQHQYPEVNALDDERLEVTGQLAIDIRAWLAELAG
;
A
#
# COMPACT_ATOMS: atom_id res chain seq x y z
N MET A 1 -2.27 -17.39 -2.76
CA MET A 1 -1.03 -16.94 -2.07
C MET A 1 0.24 -17.45 -2.74
N TRP A 2 0.45 -18.77 -2.93
CA TRP A 2 1.71 -19.25 -3.56
C TRP A 2 1.95 -18.71 -4.98
N LEU A 3 0.91 -18.65 -5.83
CA LEU A 3 1.00 -18.03 -7.16
C LEU A 3 1.37 -16.55 -7.09
N ALA A 4 0.83 -15.81 -6.12
CA ALA A 4 1.15 -14.40 -5.92
C ALA A 4 2.61 -14.21 -5.50
N GLY A 5 3.15 -15.07 -4.64
CA GLY A 5 4.57 -15.03 -4.32
C GLY A 5 5.48 -15.35 -5.50
N ARG A 6 5.08 -16.27 -6.39
CA ARG A 6 5.79 -16.49 -7.66
C ARG A 6 5.74 -15.27 -8.56
N GLU A 7 4.59 -14.60 -8.65
CA GLU A 7 4.42 -13.37 -9.42
C GLU A 7 5.34 -12.26 -8.91
N VAL A 8 5.36 -12.01 -7.59
CA VAL A 8 6.26 -11.03 -6.95
C VAL A 8 7.71 -11.29 -7.33
N LEU A 9 8.18 -12.53 -7.20
CA LEU A 9 9.56 -12.91 -7.55
C LEU A 9 9.84 -12.76 -9.04
N GLU A 10 8.86 -13.07 -9.90
CA GLU A 10 8.99 -12.93 -11.35
C GLU A 10 9.09 -11.46 -11.77
N CYS A 11 8.28 -10.57 -11.18
CA CYS A 11 8.36 -9.12 -11.41
C CYS A 11 9.75 -8.57 -11.08
N HIS A 12 10.33 -8.94 -9.93
CA HIS A 12 11.72 -8.60 -9.62
C HIS A 12 12.69 -9.17 -10.65
N ARG A 13 12.52 -10.44 -11.06
CA ARG A 13 13.40 -11.10 -12.03
C ARG A 13 13.38 -10.41 -13.40
N VAL A 14 12.22 -9.98 -13.90
CA VAL A 14 12.11 -9.33 -15.22
C VAL A 14 12.67 -7.92 -15.22
N LEU A 15 12.45 -7.14 -14.15
CA LEU A 15 13.03 -5.80 -14.02
C LEU A 15 14.56 -5.85 -13.90
N HIS A 16 15.09 -6.72 -13.03
CA HIS A 16 16.53 -6.85 -12.83
C HIS A 16 17.30 -7.34 -14.07
N ARG A 17 16.64 -7.98 -15.05
CA ARG A 17 17.29 -8.35 -16.33
C ARG A 17 17.83 -7.14 -17.09
N ASN A 18 17.26 -5.96 -16.87
CA ASN A 18 17.70 -4.70 -17.47
C ASN A 18 18.36 -3.76 -16.46
N GLY A 19 18.71 -4.26 -15.26
CA GLY A 19 19.27 -3.42 -14.19
C GLY A 19 18.27 -2.44 -13.57
N ILE A 20 16.97 -2.68 -13.75
CA ILE A 20 15.88 -1.83 -13.25
C ILE A 20 15.37 -2.39 -11.92
N THR A 21 15.12 -1.52 -10.95
CA THR A 21 14.39 -1.82 -9.71
C THR A 21 12.94 -1.32 -9.79
N LEU A 22 12.08 -1.75 -8.87
CA LEU A 22 10.69 -1.24 -8.78
C LEU A 22 10.66 0.28 -8.62
N ILE A 23 11.63 0.82 -7.86
CA ILE A 23 11.77 2.26 -7.59
C ILE A 23 12.14 3.00 -8.86
N SER A 24 13.22 2.58 -9.56
CA SER A 24 13.61 3.24 -10.80
C SER A 24 12.51 3.15 -11.86
N GLU A 25 11.71 2.07 -11.83
CA GLU A 25 10.61 1.88 -12.77
C GLU A 25 9.42 2.81 -12.48
N ILE A 26 9.05 3.04 -11.21
CA ILE A 26 7.94 3.96 -10.87
C ILE A 26 8.35 5.42 -11.01
N MET A 27 9.60 5.76 -10.68
CA MET A 27 10.11 7.13 -10.76
C MET A 27 10.49 7.55 -12.18
N ARG A 28 10.75 6.58 -13.08
CA ARG A 28 11.08 6.69 -14.52
C ARG A 28 12.17 7.71 -14.89
N THR A 29 11.89 8.99 -14.72
CA THR A 29 12.69 10.13 -15.19
C THR A 29 13.32 10.93 -14.07
N GLN A 30 13.02 10.62 -12.80
CA GLN A 30 13.61 11.29 -11.65
C GLN A 30 14.68 10.40 -11.00
N ASP A 31 15.82 11.00 -10.66
CA ASP A 31 16.96 10.30 -10.04
C ASP A 31 16.77 10.10 -8.53
N ALA A 32 15.98 10.97 -7.88
CA ALA A 32 15.67 10.92 -6.46
C ALA A 32 14.24 11.42 -6.22
N PRO A 33 13.51 10.86 -5.24
CA PRO A 33 12.15 11.29 -4.97
C PRO A 33 12.16 12.64 -4.23
N GLU A 34 11.28 13.55 -4.63
CA GLU A 34 10.96 14.73 -3.86
C GLU A 34 10.05 14.36 -2.69
N ALA A 35 10.28 14.96 -1.53
CA ALA A 35 9.56 14.59 -0.32
C ALA A 35 8.05 14.83 -0.50
N PHE A 36 7.24 13.82 -0.22
CA PHE A 36 5.78 13.80 -0.38
C PHE A 36 5.26 13.90 -1.83
N GLU A 37 6.12 13.95 -2.85
CA GLU A 37 5.66 13.90 -4.25
C GLU A 37 5.18 12.49 -4.60
N HIS A 38 4.06 12.41 -5.33
CA HIS A 38 3.50 11.16 -5.80
C HIS A 38 4.15 10.72 -7.11
N TYR A 39 4.40 9.42 -7.21
CA TYR A 39 4.93 8.77 -8.39
C TYR A 39 3.97 7.66 -8.86
N PRO A 40 3.41 7.77 -10.09
CA PRO A 40 3.44 8.96 -10.95
C PRO A 40 2.60 10.12 -10.35
N PRO A 41 2.72 11.37 -10.85
CA PRO A 41 1.98 12.52 -10.31
C PRO A 41 0.45 12.41 -10.31
N ASP A 42 -0.12 11.63 -11.23
CA ASP A 42 -1.57 11.41 -11.34
C ASP A 42 -2.03 10.11 -10.66
N ASP A 43 -1.15 9.49 -9.88
CA ASP A 43 -1.26 8.13 -9.34
C ASP A 43 -1.45 7.07 -10.45
N VAL A 44 -1.43 5.80 -10.06
CA VAL A 44 -1.83 4.69 -10.92
C VAL A 44 -3.25 4.31 -10.59
N ILE A 45 -4.15 4.32 -11.57
CA ILE A 45 -5.57 4.00 -11.39
C ILE A 45 -6.02 2.96 -12.44
N ASP A 46 -6.50 1.82 -11.97
CA ASP A 46 -7.21 0.84 -12.77
C ASP A 46 -8.71 1.09 -12.64
N HIS A 47 -9.33 1.64 -13.69
CA HIS A 47 -10.75 2.02 -13.67
C HIS A 47 -11.71 0.81 -13.73
N GLU A 48 -11.25 -0.33 -14.26
CA GLU A 48 -12.06 -1.55 -14.36
C GLU A 48 -12.23 -2.17 -12.97
N HIS A 49 -11.12 -2.29 -12.24
CA HIS A 49 -11.08 -2.88 -10.90
C HIS A 49 -11.28 -1.84 -9.79
N ARG A 50 -11.26 -0.55 -10.13
CA ARG A 50 -11.37 0.58 -9.21
C ARG A 50 -10.29 0.52 -8.14
N ALA A 51 -9.08 0.19 -8.55
CA ALA A 51 -7.92 0.12 -7.69
C ALA A 51 -6.98 1.29 -8.00
N GLN A 52 -6.27 1.77 -6.99
CA GLN A 52 -5.35 2.89 -7.12
C GLN A 52 -4.11 2.66 -6.26
N PHE A 53 -2.95 3.10 -6.73
CA PHE A 53 -1.79 3.25 -5.86
C PHE A 53 -0.95 4.45 -6.29
N TYR A 54 -0.15 4.96 -5.36
CA TYR A 54 0.97 5.83 -5.66
C TYR A 54 2.18 5.43 -4.82
N TYR A 55 3.36 5.88 -5.25
CA TYR A 55 4.59 5.79 -4.48
C TYR A 55 5.02 7.19 -4.03
N HIS A 56 5.50 7.34 -2.80
CA HIS A 56 6.17 8.57 -2.36
C HIS A 56 7.27 8.27 -1.35
N ALA A 57 8.11 9.27 -1.07
CA ALA A 57 9.18 9.17 -0.09
C ALA A 57 9.12 10.37 0.87
N HIS A 58 9.35 10.12 2.15
CA HIS A 58 9.51 11.19 3.15
C HIS A 58 10.23 10.74 4.43
N ARG A 59 10.50 9.43 4.57
CA ARG A 59 11.13 8.84 5.76
C ARG A 59 12.65 8.74 5.60
N GLY A 60 13.35 8.68 6.73
CA GLY A 60 14.82 8.75 6.81
C GLY A 60 15.58 7.62 6.12
N ALA A 61 16.91 7.60 6.29
CA ALA A 61 17.86 6.81 5.48
C ALA A 61 17.59 5.29 5.36
N ASP A 62 16.80 4.68 6.24
CA ASP A 62 16.52 3.24 6.25
C ASP A 62 15.31 2.84 5.37
N GLU A 63 14.58 3.81 4.81
CA GLU A 63 13.46 3.62 3.92
C GLU A 63 13.64 4.49 2.68
N HIS A 64 13.51 3.91 1.48
CA HIS A 64 13.51 4.73 0.28
C HIS A 64 12.18 5.47 0.10
N GLY A 65 11.09 4.79 0.41
CA GLY A 65 9.72 5.26 0.26
C GLY A 65 8.74 4.10 0.34
N HIS A 66 7.48 4.37 0.05
CA HIS A 66 6.43 3.37 0.17
C HIS A 66 5.31 3.59 -0.84
N PHE A 67 4.65 2.49 -1.16
CA PHE A 67 3.43 2.46 -1.95
C PHE A 67 2.24 2.58 -1.01
N HIS A 68 1.31 3.49 -1.28
CA HIS A 68 -0.03 3.47 -0.70
C HIS A 68 -1.00 2.84 -1.67
N CYS A 69 -1.82 1.90 -1.21
CA CYS A 69 -2.78 1.17 -2.05
C CYS A 69 -4.21 1.51 -1.62
N PHE A 70 -5.11 1.71 -2.58
CA PHE A 70 -6.47 2.16 -2.37
C PHE A 70 -7.47 1.37 -3.22
N ALA A 71 -8.65 1.15 -2.66
CA ALA A 71 -9.85 0.87 -3.44
C ALA A 71 -10.62 2.18 -3.69
N ARG A 72 -11.31 2.30 -4.82
CA ARG A 72 -12.14 3.46 -5.15
C ARG A 72 -13.61 3.07 -5.11
N LEU A 73 -14.38 3.74 -4.25
CA LEU A 73 -15.82 3.53 -4.09
C LEU A 73 -16.62 4.70 -4.64
N PRO A 74 -17.87 4.51 -5.09
CA PRO A 74 -18.74 5.61 -5.45
C PRO A 74 -18.85 6.58 -4.26
N ASN A 75 -18.72 7.87 -4.52
CA ASN A 75 -18.79 8.88 -3.48
C ASN A 75 -20.19 8.89 -2.83
N PRO A 76 -20.32 8.60 -1.52
CA PRO A 76 -21.63 8.63 -0.87
C PRO A 76 -22.21 10.05 -0.77
N ALA A 77 -21.36 11.09 -0.87
CA ALA A 77 -21.77 12.49 -0.78
C ALA A 77 -22.13 13.12 -2.13
N GLY A 78 -22.05 12.39 -3.25
CA GLY A 78 -22.41 12.93 -4.56
C GLY A 78 -21.77 12.19 -5.73
N GLU A 79 -21.33 12.96 -6.73
CA GLU A 79 -20.69 12.40 -7.91
C GLU A 79 -19.22 12.03 -7.65
N GLY A 80 -18.72 11.11 -8.47
CA GLY A 80 -17.31 10.70 -8.47
C GLY A 80 -16.98 9.51 -7.57
N TRP A 81 -15.71 9.39 -7.23
CA TRP A 81 -15.13 8.26 -6.53
C TRP A 81 -14.26 8.72 -5.37
N VAL A 82 -14.37 8.05 -4.24
CA VAL A 82 -13.55 8.30 -3.04
C VAL A 82 -12.57 7.15 -2.81
N PRO A 83 -11.31 7.43 -2.41
CA PRO A 83 -10.34 6.39 -2.09
C PRO A 83 -10.55 5.84 -0.68
N VAL A 84 -10.39 4.54 -0.50
CA VAL A 84 -10.29 3.84 0.79
C VAL A 84 -8.93 3.17 0.85
N HIS A 85 -8.11 3.52 1.83
CA HIS A 85 -6.76 3.00 1.98
C HIS A 85 -6.79 1.55 2.46
N LEU A 86 -6.12 0.69 1.71
CA LEU A 86 -6.01 -0.75 1.98
C LEU A 86 -4.75 -1.08 2.79
N GLY A 87 -3.81 -0.14 2.85
CA GLY A 87 -2.51 -0.29 3.49
C GLY A 87 -1.36 0.09 2.57
N ALA A 88 -0.17 0.10 3.14
CA ALA A 88 1.04 0.54 2.46
C ALA A 88 2.16 -0.49 2.52
N ILE A 89 3.07 -0.42 1.53
CA ILE A 89 4.23 -1.30 1.38
C ILE A 89 5.48 -0.42 1.37
N SER A 90 6.32 -0.51 2.40
CA SER A 90 7.60 0.19 2.43
C SER A 90 8.73 -0.58 1.75
N THR A 91 9.71 0.16 1.26
CA THR A 91 10.86 -0.40 0.55
C THR A 91 12.18 0.00 1.20
N THR A 92 13.15 -0.91 1.16
CA THR A 92 14.56 -0.60 1.48
C THR A 92 15.15 0.39 0.46
N PRO A 93 16.31 1.02 0.75
CA PRO A 93 17.07 1.82 -0.22
C PRO A 93 17.32 1.14 -1.57
N GLU A 94 17.41 -0.19 -1.59
CA GLU A 94 17.62 -1.01 -2.79
C GLU A 94 16.33 -1.34 -3.55
N GLY A 95 15.17 -0.90 -3.06
CA GLY A 95 13.86 -1.15 -3.69
C GLY A 95 13.29 -2.54 -3.44
N LEU A 96 13.67 -3.18 -2.34
CA LEU A 96 13.06 -4.42 -1.89
C LEU A 96 11.94 -4.12 -0.88
N PRO A 97 10.79 -4.81 -0.93
CA PRO A 97 9.75 -4.65 0.08
C PRO A 97 10.27 -5.04 1.47
N ARG A 98 9.97 -4.21 2.47
CA ARG A 98 10.53 -4.26 3.82
C ARG A 98 9.48 -4.45 4.90
N ALA A 99 8.41 -3.66 4.86
CA ALA A 99 7.35 -3.71 5.84
C ALA A 99 6.00 -3.35 5.21
N LEU A 100 4.93 -3.78 5.86
CA LEU A 100 3.57 -3.39 5.59
C LEU A 100 3.06 -2.53 6.73
N PHE A 101 2.25 -1.52 6.46
CA PHE A 101 1.69 -0.69 7.52
C PHE A 101 0.30 -0.15 7.18
N ALA A 102 -0.44 0.19 8.22
CA ALA A 102 -1.70 0.93 8.13
C ALA A 102 -1.53 2.30 8.77
N THR A 103 -2.26 3.27 8.24
CA THR A 103 -2.23 4.67 8.66
C THR A 103 -3.58 5.09 9.21
N ASN A 104 -3.61 6.28 9.82
CA ASN A 104 -4.85 6.95 10.14
C ASN A 104 -5.37 7.77 8.95
N ARG A 105 -6.64 8.20 9.02
CA ARG A 105 -7.34 8.90 7.93
C ARG A 105 -6.60 10.15 7.46
N TRP A 106 -6.12 10.98 8.38
CA TRP A 106 -5.46 12.24 8.06
C TRP A 106 -4.23 12.08 7.17
N VAL A 107 -3.57 10.92 7.20
CA VAL A 107 -2.36 10.67 6.41
C VAL A 107 -2.66 10.59 4.91
N THR A 108 -3.84 10.09 4.55
CA THR A 108 -4.20 9.83 3.14
C THR A 108 -5.47 10.55 2.70
N ASP A 109 -6.09 11.34 3.58
CA ASP A 109 -7.40 11.99 3.39
C ASP A 109 -8.46 11.02 2.81
N GLU A 110 -8.43 9.77 3.30
CA GLU A 110 -9.26 8.70 2.77
C GLU A 110 -10.72 8.80 3.22
N TYR A 111 -11.60 8.13 2.47
CA TYR A 111 -12.90 7.77 2.98
C TYR A 111 -12.76 6.62 3.98
N TRP A 112 -12.94 6.93 5.26
CA TRP A 112 -12.76 5.98 6.34
C TRP A 112 -13.86 4.92 6.36
N LEU A 113 -13.46 3.65 6.35
CA LEU A 113 -14.31 2.49 6.57
C LEU A 113 -13.78 1.69 7.75
N ALA A 114 -14.67 0.97 8.44
CA ALA A 114 -14.27 0.01 9.46
C ALA A 114 -13.44 -1.13 8.85
N ALA A 115 -12.60 -1.76 9.67
CA ALA A 115 -11.62 -2.75 9.25
C ALA A 115 -12.25 -3.86 8.41
N GLU A 116 -13.38 -4.44 8.83
CA GLU A 116 -14.00 -5.55 8.10
C GLU A 116 -14.56 -5.12 6.73
N ASP A 117 -15.07 -3.89 6.61
CA ASP A 117 -15.51 -3.33 5.34
C ASP A 117 -14.30 -3.06 4.42
N THR A 118 -13.20 -2.51 4.96
CA THR A 118 -11.95 -2.33 4.19
C THR A 118 -11.35 -3.67 3.76
N ILE A 119 -11.37 -4.69 4.62
CA ILE A 119 -10.87 -6.04 4.32
C ILE A 119 -11.62 -6.66 3.14
N ALA A 120 -12.94 -6.46 3.06
CA ALA A 120 -13.73 -6.94 1.93
C ALA A 120 -13.31 -6.32 0.58
N LEU A 121 -12.70 -5.13 0.58
CA LEU A 121 -12.22 -4.47 -0.63
C LEU A 121 -10.88 -5.05 -1.14
N LEU A 122 -10.12 -5.76 -0.30
CA LEU A 122 -8.86 -6.40 -0.72
C LEU A 122 -9.07 -7.40 -1.86
N ASP A 123 -10.24 -8.05 -1.92
CA ASP A 123 -10.59 -9.00 -2.98
C ASP A 123 -10.70 -8.37 -4.37
N GLY A 124 -11.01 -7.08 -4.44
CA GLY A 124 -11.18 -6.33 -5.70
C GLY A 124 -9.92 -5.61 -6.18
N PHE A 125 -8.85 -5.58 -5.37
CA PHE A 125 -7.65 -4.83 -5.73
C PHE A 125 -6.86 -5.53 -6.84
N VAL A 126 -6.89 -4.97 -8.05
CA VAL A 126 -6.13 -5.43 -9.21
C VAL A 126 -5.70 -4.23 -10.04
N ILE A 127 -4.42 -4.19 -10.40
CA ILE A 127 -3.88 -3.29 -11.42
C ILE A 127 -3.24 -4.18 -12.50
N ASP A 128 -3.91 -4.37 -13.63
CA ASP A 128 -3.44 -5.30 -14.69
C ASP A 128 -3.20 -4.63 -16.05
N HIS A 129 -3.33 -3.31 -16.13
CA HIS A 129 -2.93 -2.55 -17.31
C HIS A 129 -1.41 -2.31 -17.38
N ALA A 130 -0.90 -1.95 -18.57
CA ALA A 130 0.54 -1.86 -18.82
C ALA A 130 1.22 -0.55 -18.35
N ASN A 131 0.46 0.52 -18.13
CA ASN A 131 1.00 1.83 -17.72
C ASN A 131 1.00 1.99 -16.18
N PRO A 132 1.99 2.62 -15.53
CA PRO A 132 3.27 3.05 -16.07
C PRO A 132 4.19 1.86 -16.38
N SER A 133 3.99 0.72 -15.70
CA SER A 133 4.76 -0.48 -15.90
C SER A 133 3.97 -1.72 -15.55
N TRP A 134 3.78 -2.61 -16.53
CA TRP A 134 3.10 -3.88 -16.35
C TRP A 134 3.69 -4.76 -15.22
N PRO A 135 5.02 -5.00 -15.13
CA PRO A 135 5.58 -5.78 -14.03
C PRO A 135 5.42 -5.09 -12.67
N LEU A 136 5.45 -3.75 -12.59
CA LEU A 136 5.23 -3.03 -11.33
C LEU A 136 3.77 -3.18 -10.86
N ASN A 137 2.82 -2.96 -11.75
CA ASN A 137 1.39 -3.03 -11.44
C ASN A 137 0.98 -4.42 -10.93
N ARG A 138 1.50 -5.46 -11.60
CA ARG A 138 1.29 -6.85 -11.18
C ARG A 138 1.99 -7.16 -9.86
N TRP A 139 3.17 -6.58 -9.62
CA TRP A 139 3.87 -6.71 -8.34
C TRP A 139 3.05 -6.13 -7.19
N VAL A 140 2.52 -4.92 -7.30
CA VAL A 140 1.70 -4.28 -6.24
C VAL A 140 0.46 -5.14 -5.95
N THR A 141 -0.24 -5.57 -7.00
CA THR A 141 -1.39 -6.47 -6.89
C THR A 141 -1.03 -7.77 -6.17
N ALA A 142 0.07 -8.41 -6.58
CA ALA A 142 0.51 -9.67 -6.01
C ALA A 142 0.97 -9.53 -4.55
N MET A 143 1.49 -8.38 -4.13
CA MET A 143 1.85 -8.10 -2.74
C MET A 143 0.62 -8.10 -1.83
N LEU A 144 -0.48 -7.45 -2.24
CA LEU A 144 -1.74 -7.47 -1.48
C LEU A 144 -2.32 -8.88 -1.35
N VAL A 145 -2.24 -9.69 -2.41
CA VAL A 145 -2.69 -11.08 -2.37
C VAL A 145 -1.77 -11.98 -1.53
N LEU A 146 -0.44 -11.80 -1.62
CA LEU A 146 0.53 -12.62 -0.91
C LEU A 146 0.47 -12.38 0.61
N PHE A 147 0.36 -11.11 1.01
CA PHE A 147 0.37 -10.70 2.40
C PHE A 147 -1.03 -10.36 2.93
N ARG A 148 -2.11 -10.83 2.28
CA ARG A 148 -3.48 -10.58 2.72
C ARG A 148 -3.70 -10.76 4.23
N PRO A 149 -3.25 -11.86 4.89
CA PRO A 149 -3.44 -12.01 6.33
C PRO A 149 -2.78 -10.90 7.16
N HIS A 150 -1.67 -10.32 6.67
CA HIS A 150 -0.97 -9.23 7.33
C HIS A 150 -1.73 -7.92 7.18
N PHE A 151 -2.25 -7.62 5.99
CA PHE A 151 -3.12 -6.46 5.79
C PHE A 151 -4.39 -6.54 6.63
N GLU A 152 -5.03 -7.72 6.71
CA GLU A 152 -6.18 -7.92 7.58
C GLU A 152 -5.86 -7.67 9.06
N ALA A 153 -4.72 -8.18 9.55
CA ALA A 153 -4.29 -7.92 10.91
C ALA A 153 -4.00 -6.44 11.16
N LEU A 154 -3.34 -5.76 10.21
CA LEU A 154 -3.03 -4.33 10.30
C LEU A 154 -4.30 -3.47 10.30
N LEU A 155 -5.30 -3.79 9.47
CA LEU A 155 -6.57 -3.06 9.42
C LEU A 155 -7.37 -3.22 10.71
N ARG A 156 -7.41 -4.43 11.28
CA ARG A 156 -8.04 -4.64 12.60
C ARG A 156 -7.31 -3.90 13.71
N GLN A 157 -5.97 -3.91 13.68
CA GLN A 157 -5.15 -3.16 14.62
C GLN A 157 -5.35 -1.65 14.47
N ARG A 158 -5.49 -1.15 13.23
CA ARG A 158 -5.76 0.26 12.94
C ARG A 158 -6.97 0.76 13.70
N ASP A 159 -8.10 0.06 13.56
CA ASP A 159 -9.34 0.43 14.23
C ASP A 159 -9.20 0.35 15.75
N GLN A 160 -8.58 -0.70 16.28
CA GLN A 160 -8.32 -0.84 17.73
C GLN A 160 -7.50 0.32 18.29
N VAL A 161 -6.46 0.76 17.57
CA VAL A 161 -5.60 1.86 17.99
C VAL A 161 -6.35 3.19 17.95
N VAL A 162 -7.08 3.46 16.87
CA VAL A 162 -7.91 4.67 16.73
C VAL A 162 -8.97 4.73 17.83
N ASP A 163 -9.69 3.64 18.06
CA ASP A 163 -10.71 3.55 19.10
C ASP A 163 -10.11 3.75 20.49
N ALA A 164 -9.01 3.08 20.81
CA ALA A 164 -8.35 3.23 22.11
C ALA A 164 -7.90 4.67 22.34
N PHE A 165 -7.37 5.33 21.31
CA PHE A 165 -6.96 6.73 21.38
C PHE A 165 -8.15 7.67 21.58
N GLN A 166 -9.25 7.45 20.87
CA GLN A 166 -10.48 8.23 21.03
C GLN A 166 -11.06 8.11 22.44
N HIS A 167 -11.01 6.91 23.04
CA HIS A 167 -11.43 6.70 24.42
C HIS A 167 -10.52 7.41 25.43
N GLN A 168 -9.22 7.47 25.15
CA GLN A 168 -8.24 8.14 26.00
C GLN A 168 -8.33 9.68 25.91
N TYR A 169 -8.67 10.21 24.74
CA TYR A 169 -8.78 11.63 24.43
C TYR A 169 -10.16 11.96 23.82
N PRO A 170 -11.24 11.94 24.62
CA PRO A 170 -12.61 12.08 24.12
C PRO A 170 -12.92 13.45 23.48
N GLU A 171 -12.10 14.47 23.75
CA GLU A 171 -12.25 15.83 23.23
C GLU A 171 -11.62 16.06 21.86
N VAL A 172 -10.75 15.15 21.39
CA VAL A 172 -10.13 15.25 20.05
C VAL A 172 -10.85 14.34 19.06
N ASN A 173 -10.70 14.63 17.78
CA ASN A 173 -11.11 13.71 16.72
C ASN A 173 -9.93 12.80 16.37
N ALA A 174 -9.99 11.54 16.82
CA ALA A 174 -8.89 10.60 16.64
C ALA A 174 -8.51 10.38 15.17
N LEU A 175 -9.46 10.50 14.23
CA LEU A 175 -9.19 10.32 12.80
C LEU A 175 -8.36 11.45 12.18
N ASP A 176 -8.32 12.61 12.84
CA ASP A 176 -7.63 13.82 12.38
C ASP A 176 -6.46 14.22 13.28
N ASP A 177 -6.02 13.32 14.17
CA ASP A 177 -4.94 13.61 15.11
C ASP A 177 -3.57 13.16 14.57
N GLU A 178 -2.67 14.11 14.35
CA GLU A 178 -1.33 13.91 13.79
C GLU A 178 -0.44 12.98 14.64
N ARG A 179 -0.77 12.76 15.92
CA ARG A 179 -0.05 11.80 16.78
C ARG A 179 -0.25 10.35 16.35
N LEU A 180 -1.27 10.08 15.55
CA LEU A 180 -1.59 8.77 15.01
C LEU A 180 -1.25 8.71 13.51
N GLU A 181 0.02 8.85 13.13
CA GLU A 181 0.40 8.68 11.71
C GLU A 181 0.27 7.21 11.28
N VAL A 182 1.02 6.32 11.94
CA VAL A 182 1.01 4.86 11.71
C VAL A 182 0.34 4.17 12.88
N THR A 183 -0.69 3.39 12.59
CA THR A 183 -1.46 2.65 13.60
C THR A 183 -0.95 1.22 13.80
N GLY A 184 -0.24 0.68 12.80
CA GLY A 184 0.43 -0.61 12.90
C GLY A 184 1.42 -0.82 11.77
N GLN A 185 2.48 -1.60 12.03
CA GLN A 185 3.48 -1.99 11.05
C GLN A 185 3.96 -3.43 11.30
N LEU A 186 4.14 -4.19 10.23
CA LEU A 186 4.70 -5.54 10.23
C LEU A 186 5.89 -5.60 9.28
N ALA A 187 7.06 -6.00 9.79
CA ALA A 187 8.19 -6.33 8.93
C ALA A 187 7.87 -7.61 8.13
N ILE A 188 8.31 -7.67 6.87
CA ILE A 188 8.04 -8.80 5.99
C ILE A 188 9.31 -9.33 5.34
N ASP A 189 9.32 -10.64 5.10
CA ASP A 189 10.30 -11.31 4.25
C ASP A 189 9.54 -12.26 3.32
N ILE A 190 9.59 -12.00 2.01
CA ILE A 190 8.88 -12.79 1.01
C ILE A 190 9.34 -14.25 1.04
N ARG A 191 10.64 -14.53 1.18
CA ARG A 191 11.16 -15.91 1.14
C ARG A 191 10.78 -16.68 2.38
N ALA A 192 10.88 -16.06 3.55
CA ALA A 192 10.45 -16.68 4.80
C ALA A 192 8.95 -16.99 4.76
N TRP A 193 8.14 -16.02 4.32
CA TRP A 193 6.70 -16.21 4.24
C TRP A 193 6.30 -17.32 3.25
N LEU A 194 6.97 -17.40 2.10
CA LEU A 194 6.74 -18.47 1.14
C LEU A 194 7.14 -19.86 1.67
N ALA A 195 8.18 -19.94 2.50
CA ALA A 195 8.57 -21.19 3.15
C ALA A 195 7.53 -21.63 4.18
N GLU A 196 6.97 -20.68 4.95
CA GLU A 196 5.88 -20.96 5.90
C GLU A 196 4.61 -21.45 5.20
N LEU A 197 4.24 -20.86 4.07
CA LEU A 197 3.07 -21.30 3.29
C LEU A 197 3.23 -22.68 2.62
N ALA A 198 4.46 -23.18 2.51
CA ALA A 198 4.76 -24.47 1.90
C ALA A 198 4.85 -25.62 2.92
N GLY A 199 4.94 -25.31 4.22
CA GLY A 199 4.92 -26.26 5.33
C GLY A 199 3.50 -26.60 5.78
#